data_AF-A0A8C0HFI2-F1
#
_entry.id   AF-A0A8C0HFI2-F1
#
_cell.length_a   1.000
_cell.length_b   1.000
_cell.length_c   1.000
_cell.angle_alpha   90.00
_cell.angle_beta   90.00
_cell.angle_gamma   90.00
#
_symmetry.space_group_name_H-M   'P 1'
#
loop_
_entity.id
_entity.type
_entity.pdbx_description
1 polymer ?
#
loop_
_entity_poly.entity_id
_entity_poly.type
_entity_poly.pdbx_seq_one_letter_code
_entity_poly.pdbx_strand_id
1 'polypeptide(L)' 'VQAWGPEGEKRYLSVKDGKYSQVLANGLDNKLREGLERLKKILVHRGLRHFWELRVRGQHTKMTGRRGRTVGVSKKK' A
#
# COMPACT_ATOMS: atom_id res chain seq x y z
N VAL A 1 -7.61 -7.39 5.71
CA VAL A 1 -7.68 -7.53 7.18
C VAL A 1 -6.45 -8.33 7.61
N GLN A 2 -5.69 -7.87 8.60
CA GLN A 2 -4.46 -8.53 9.08
C GLN A 2 -4.83 -9.49 10.21
N ALA A 3 -4.16 -10.64 10.28
CA ALA A 3 -4.30 -11.59 11.38
C ALA A 3 -2.90 -11.96 11.92
N TRP A 4 -2.82 -12.27 13.20
CA TRP A 4 -1.60 -12.73 13.85
C TRP A 4 -1.52 -14.25 13.77
N GLY A 5 -0.38 -14.77 13.33
CA GLY A 5 -0.05 -16.19 13.37
C GLY A 5 0.38 -16.64 14.77
N PRO A 6 0.42 -17.95 15.02
CA PRO A 6 0.76 -18.53 16.33
C PRO A 6 2.17 -18.15 16.83
N GLU A 7 3.08 -17.78 15.92
CA GLU A 7 4.44 -17.33 16.25
C GLU A 7 4.62 -15.80 16.17
N GLY A 8 3.53 -15.03 16.19
CA GLY A 8 3.59 -13.56 16.12
C GLY A 8 3.82 -13.01 14.71
N GLU A 9 3.74 -13.85 13.68
CA GLU A 9 3.89 -13.43 12.29
C GLU A 9 2.62 -12.75 11.76
N LYS A 10 2.77 -11.63 11.03
CA LYS A 10 1.64 -10.95 10.39
C LYS A 10 1.22 -11.66 9.12
N ARG A 11 -0.01 -12.18 9.11
CA ARG A 11 -0.65 -12.78 7.94
C ARG A 11 -1.61 -11.80 7.29
N TYR A 12 -1.51 -11.67 5.96
CA TYR A 12 -2.40 -10.82 5.19
C TYR A 12 -3.44 -11.67 4.49
N LEU A 13 -4.72 -11.32 4.68
CA LEU A 13 -5.82 -11.89 3.90
C LEU A 13 -5.70 -11.45 2.43
N SER A 14 -5.60 -12.41 1.51
CA SER A 14 -5.70 -12.14 0.07
C SER A 14 -7.12 -11.68 -0.25
N VAL A 15 -7.25 -10.54 -0.93
CA VAL A 15 -8.56 -10.04 -1.37
C VAL A 15 -9.09 -10.86 -2.56
N LYS A 16 -8.23 -11.62 -3.25
CA LYS A 16 -8.62 -12.46 -4.38
C LYS A 16 -9.05 -13.85 -3.93
N ASP A 17 -8.25 -14.47 -3.07
CA ASP A 17 -8.40 -15.90 -2.79
C ASP A 17 -9.03 -16.18 -1.42
N GLY A 18 -9.25 -15.15 -0.59
CA GLY A 18 -9.80 -15.29 0.76
C GLY A 18 -8.89 -16.06 1.74
N LYS A 19 -7.69 -16.44 1.33
CA LYS A 19 -6.72 -17.19 2.14
C LYS A 19 -5.69 -16.26 2.78
N TYR A 20 -5.19 -16.65 3.95
CA TYR A 20 -4.07 -15.99 4.61
C TYR A 20 -2.76 -16.44 3.99
N SER A 21 -1.94 -15.48 3.53
CA SER A 21 -0.60 -15.74 2.99
C SER A 21 0.45 -14.92 3.72
N GLN A 22 1.61 -15.55 3.97
CA GLN A 22 2.84 -14.85 4.32
C GLN A 22 3.57 -14.48 3.03
N VAL A 23 4.00 -13.23 2.91
CA VAL A 23 4.63 -12.71 1.69
C VAL A 23 6.12 -12.58 1.97
N LEU A 24 6.93 -13.32 1.22
CA LEU A 24 8.39 -13.20 1.26
C LEU A 24 8.85 -11.92 0.52
N ALA A 25 10.06 -11.45 0.83
CA ALA A 25 10.58 -10.15 0.38
C ALA A 25 10.41 -9.89 -1.13
N ASN A 26 10.76 -10.87 -1.98
CA ASN A 26 10.69 -10.73 -3.44
C ASN A 26 9.25 -10.60 -3.98
N GLY A 27 8.26 -11.17 -3.28
CA GLY A 27 6.85 -11.09 -3.67
C GLY A 27 6.15 -9.84 -3.15
N LEU A 28 6.77 -9.10 -2.24
CA LEU A 28 6.16 -7.95 -1.56
C LEU A 28 5.96 -6.77 -2.51
N ASP A 29 6.98 -6.43 -3.30
CA ASP A 29 6.90 -5.34 -4.28
C ASP A 29 5.80 -5.60 -5.32
N ASN A 30 5.69 -6.84 -5.81
CA ASN A 30 4.68 -7.23 -6.80
C ASN A 30 3.26 -7.12 -6.23
N LYS A 31 3.03 -7.60 -5.00
CA LYS A 31 1.72 -7.54 -4.34
C LYS A 31 1.28 -6.09 -4.05
N LEU A 32 2.23 -5.21 -3.73
CA LEU A 32 1.95 -3.77 -3.55
C LEU A 32 1.58 -3.08 -4.86
N ARG A 33 2.30 -3.38 -5.95
CA ARG A 33 2.01 -2.83 -7.29
C ARG A 33 0.63 -3.25 -7.77
N GLU A 34 0.32 -4.53 -7.69
CA GLU A 34 -0.98 -5.09 -8.09
C GLU A 34 -2.14 -4.46 -7.31
N GLY A 35 -1.97 -4.27 -6.00
CA GLY A 35 -2.97 -3.60 -5.16
C GLY A 35 -3.22 -2.14 -5.57
N LEU A 36 -2.17 -1.40 -5.95
CA LEU A 36 -2.28 -0.02 -6.39
C LEU A 36 -2.89 0.12 -7.79
N GLU A 37 -2.53 -0.75 -8.73
CA GLU A 37 -3.10 -0.78 -10.08
C GLU A 37 -4.59 -1.11 -10.07
N ARG A 38 -5.01 -2.03 -9.18
CA ARG A 38 -6.44 -2.30 -8.96
C ARG A 38 -7.19 -1.05 -8.51
N LEU A 39 -6.61 -0.28 -7.58
CA LEU A 39 -7.24 0.95 -7.08
C LEU A 39 -7.30 2.05 -8.14
N LYS A 40 -6.30 2.13 -9.04
CA LYS A 40 -6.31 3.04 -10.18
C LYS A 40 -7.43 2.71 -11.16
N LYS A 41 -7.65 1.42 -11.47
CA LYS A 41 -8.72 0.96 -12.37
C LYS A 41 -10.12 1.22 -11.83
N ILE A 42 -10.32 1.09 -10.51
CA ILE A 42 -11.63 1.33 -9.85
C ILE A 42 -11.89 2.84 -9.63
N LEU A 43 -10.91 3.71 -9.91
CA LEU A 43 -11.01 5.17 -9.79
C LEU A 43 -11.35 5.69 -8.38
N VAL A 44 -11.03 4.92 -7.34
CA VAL A 44 -11.25 5.38 -5.96
C VAL A 44 -10.30 6.53 -5.62
N HIS A 45 -10.72 7.46 -4.76
CA HIS A 45 -9.92 8.64 -4.36
C HIS A 45 -8.49 8.31 -3.94
N ARG A 46 -8.32 7.24 -3.17
CA ARG A 46 -7.00 6.71 -2.78
C ARG A 46 -6.16 6.28 -3.99
N GLY A 47 -6.76 5.63 -4.99
CA GLY A 47 -6.11 5.21 -6.23
C GLY A 47 -5.70 6.39 -7.12
N LEU A 48 -6.61 7.37 -7.29
CA LEU A 48 -6.33 8.61 -8.03
C LEU A 48 -5.21 9.43 -7.38
N ARG A 49 -5.20 9.53 -6.05
CA ARG A 49 -4.10 10.19 -5.32
C ARG A 49 -2.77 9.47 -5.50
N HIS A 50 -2.76 8.14 -5.56
CA HIS A 50 -1.54 7.39 -5.88
C HIS A 50 -1.10 7.58 -7.34
N PHE A 51 -2.02 7.85 -8.27
CA PHE A 51 -1.69 8.16 -9.65
C PHE A 51 -1.06 9.56 -9.80
N TRP A 52 -1.62 10.56 -9.12
CA TRP A 52 -1.05 11.92 -9.04
C TRP A 52 0.05 12.07 -7.98
N GLU A 53 0.44 10.97 -7.34
CA GLU A 53 1.47 10.89 -6.29
C GLU A 53 1.25 11.87 -5.11
N LEU A 54 -0.01 12.18 -4.85
CA LEU A 54 -0.44 12.98 -3.72
C LEU A 54 -0.55 12.12 -2.46
N ARG A 55 -0.41 12.76 -1.30
CA ARG A 55 -0.57 12.11 0.00
C ARG A 55 -2.01 11.59 0.16
N VAL A 56 -2.13 10.35 0.59
CA VAL A 56 -3.40 9.59 0.61
C VAL A 56 -4.15 9.67 1.95
N ARG A 57 -3.44 9.87 3.07
CA ARG A 57 -4.01 9.84 4.44
C ARG A 57 -4.74 11.13 4.85
N GLY A 58 -5.24 11.92 3.91
CA GLY A 58 -5.99 13.15 4.23
C GLY A 58 -5.18 14.25 4.91
N GLN A 59 -3.86 14.31 4.68
CA GLN A 59 -3.02 15.34 5.28
C GLN A 59 -3.18 16.69 4.56
N HIS A 60 -3.13 17.78 5.33
CA HIS A 60 -3.18 19.14 4.81
C HIS A 60 -1.95 19.45 3.94
N THR A 61 -2.15 19.63 2.64
CA THR A 61 -1.07 19.86 1.66
C THR A 61 -0.70 21.33 1.48
N LYS A 62 -1.39 22.27 2.16
CA LYS A 62 -1.14 23.71 2.03
C LYS A 62 0.29 24.10 2.44
N MET A 63 0.81 23.52 3.51
CA MET A 63 2.12 23.89 4.08
C MET A 63 3.11 22.72 4.19
N THR A 64 2.63 21.47 4.12
CA THR A 64 3.46 20.28 4.34
C THR A 64 3.90 19.64 3.01
N GLY A 65 5.11 19.06 2.99
CA GLY A 65 5.59 18.30 1.81
C GLY A 65 6.07 19.15 0.63
N ARG A 66 6.57 20.37 0.85
CA ARG A 66 7.05 21.27 -0.22
C ARG A 66 8.35 20.84 -0.89
N ARG A 67 9.14 19.95 -0.28
CA ARG A 67 10.39 19.41 -0.84
C ARG A 67 10.22 17.92 -1.13
N GLY A 68 10.25 17.56 -2.42
CA GLY A 68 10.37 16.18 -2.91
C GLY A 68 9.14 15.27 -2.74
N ARG A 69 9.21 14.09 -3.39
CA ARG A 69 8.23 13.01 -3.30
C ARG A 69 8.55 12.13 -2.09
N THR A 70 7.72 12.14 -1.06
CA THR A 70 7.66 11.00 -0.12
C THR A 70 6.22 10.66 0.18
N VAL A 71 5.74 9.67 -0.54
CA VAL A 71 4.47 9.01 -0.29
C VAL A 71 4.71 7.52 -0.14
N GLY A 72 4.69 7.08 1.12
CA GLY A 72 4.08 5.82 1.51
C GLY A 72 4.95 4.56 1.51
N VAL A 73 6.16 4.55 0.97
CA VAL A 73 7.11 3.43 1.13
C VAL A 73 8.54 3.97 1.02
N SER A 74 9.25 4.07 2.14
CA SER A 74 10.71 4.26 2.11
C SER A 74 11.35 2.88 2.10
N LYS A 75 12.01 2.51 0.99
CA LYS A 75 12.96 1.39 1.04
C LYS A 75 14.10 1.82 1.95
N LYS A 76 14.34 1.07 3.04
CA LYS A 76 15.58 1.21 3.80
C LYS A 76 16.69 0.71 2.87
N LYS A 77 17.74 1.50 2.70
CA LYS A 77 18.95 1.07 1.99
C LYS A 77 19.63 -0.06 2.77
#